data_AF-A0A183TA00-F1
#
_entry.id   AF-A0A183TA00-F1
#
_cell.length_a   1.000
_cell.length_b   1.000
_cell.length_c   1.000
_cell.angle_alpha   90.00
_cell.angle_beta   90.00
_cell.angle_gamma   90.00
#
_symmetry.space_group_name_H-M   'P 1'
#
loop_
_entity.id
_entity.type
_entity.pdbx_description
1 polymer ?
#
loop_
_entity_poly.entity_id
_entity_poly.type
_entity_poly.pdbx_seq_one_letter_code
_entity_poly.pdbx_strand_id
1 'polypeptide(L)'
;MRDRQDVLVTKVIRDADGWTDHRLSIALKVLGRARRQHQDWLDDNDANNLLTEKNGLHKAYMDLRTDATKAAFSRCHHLVQQRLWEMKDAWVVRKAEKIQGYAECNVMKIFFKAIKVICDHCTKVNAPLLSTDGTTLLTEKSQILKRWAEHFRSVFDCSSAISDSAID
;
A
#
# COMPACT_ATOMS: atom_id res chain seq x y z
N MET A 1 2.35 -38.93 49.59
CA MET A 1 3.12 -37.69 49.38
C MET A 1 3.66 -37.71 47.97
N ARG A 2 3.08 -36.85 47.13
CA ARG A 2 3.28 -36.77 45.68
C ARG A 2 4.11 -35.52 45.45
N ASP A 3 5.39 -35.65 45.09
CA ASP A 3 6.01 -34.75 44.10
C ASP A 3 7.43 -35.16 43.72
N ARG A 4 7.56 -35.82 42.56
CA ARG A 4 8.84 -35.97 41.85
C ARG A 4 8.61 -36.20 40.35
N GLN A 5 7.48 -35.71 39.82
CA GLN A 5 7.18 -35.72 38.39
C GLN A 5 7.24 -34.31 37.76
N ASP A 6 7.27 -33.25 38.57
CA ASP A 6 7.21 -31.86 38.08
C ASP A 6 8.54 -31.28 37.60
N VAL A 7 9.65 -32.03 37.70
CA VAL A 7 10.99 -31.56 37.27
C VAL A 7 11.33 -31.95 35.83
N LEU A 8 10.56 -32.85 35.19
CA LEU A 8 10.83 -33.32 33.82
C LEU A 8 9.90 -32.74 32.75
N VAL A 9 8.85 -32.00 33.12
CA VAL A 9 7.90 -31.42 32.14
C VAL A 9 8.36 -30.04 31.65
N THR A 10 9.31 -29.40 32.32
CA THR A 10 9.63 -27.97 32.08
C THR A 10 10.81 -27.73 31.13
N LYS A 11 11.32 -28.77 30.43
CA LYS A 11 12.57 -28.64 29.64
C LYS A 11 12.43 -28.75 28.12
N VAL A 12 11.22 -28.79 27.57
CA VAL A 12 11.01 -28.78 26.11
C VAL A 12 9.91 -27.79 25.71
N ILE A 13 10.12 -26.51 26.03
CA ILE A 13 9.45 -25.41 25.34
C ILE A 13 10.54 -24.43 24.90
N ARG A 14 11.43 -24.92 24.06
CA ARG A 14 12.20 -24.05 23.16
C ARG A 14 11.49 -24.10 21.82
N ASP A 15 11.22 -22.90 21.30
CA ASP A 15 10.85 -22.60 19.91
C ASP A 15 9.34 -22.50 19.64
N ALA A 16 8.72 -21.45 20.22
CA ALA A 16 7.39 -20.97 19.84
C ALA A 16 7.34 -20.43 18.39
N ASP A 17 8.49 -20.11 17.81
CA ASP A 17 8.68 -19.73 16.40
C ASP A 17 8.65 -20.94 15.45
N GLY A 18 9.09 -22.12 15.89
CA GLY A 18 8.96 -23.35 15.09
C GLY A 18 7.50 -23.77 14.89
N TRP A 19 6.63 -23.49 15.86
CA TRP A 19 5.22 -23.87 15.79
C TRP A 19 4.39 -22.95 14.89
N THR A 20 4.72 -21.65 14.85
CA THR A 20 4.05 -20.69 13.95
C THR A 20 4.48 -20.89 12.50
N ASP A 21 5.77 -21.17 12.24
CA ASP A 21 6.27 -21.45 10.89
C ASP A 21 5.69 -22.77 10.33
N HIS A 22 5.62 -23.82 11.16
CA HIS A 22 5.00 -25.08 10.77
C HIS A 22 3.50 -24.94 10.42
N ARG A 23 2.75 -24.16 11.22
CA ARG A 23 1.33 -23.88 10.97
C ARG A 23 1.11 -23.08 9.69
N LEU A 24 1.94 -22.07 9.44
CA LEU A 24 1.89 -21.28 8.21
C LEU A 24 2.25 -22.13 6.97
N SER A 25 3.25 -23.01 7.08
CA SER A 25 3.65 -23.95 6.04
C SER A 25 2.53 -24.94 5.68
N ILE A 26 1.85 -25.51 6.68
CA ILE A 26 0.70 -26.39 6.49
C ILE A 26 -0.47 -25.62 5.85
N ALA A 27 -0.77 -24.42 6.35
CA ALA A 27 -1.85 -23.60 5.81
C ALA A 27 -1.60 -23.23 4.34
N LEU A 28 -0.36 -22.87 3.97
CA LEU A 28 0.06 -22.61 2.59
C LEU A 28 -0.07 -23.85 1.69
N LYS A 29 0.31 -25.03 2.20
CA LYS A 29 0.25 -26.29 1.44
C LYS A 29 -1.19 -26.78 1.21
N VAL A 30 -2.08 -26.56 2.17
CA VAL A 30 -3.47 -27.04 2.15
C VAL A 30 -4.41 -26.05 1.45
N LEU A 31 -4.27 -24.75 1.69
CA LEU A 31 -5.19 -23.73 1.19
C LEU A 31 -4.65 -22.98 -0.05
N GLY A 32 -3.35 -23.11 -0.34
CA GLY A 32 -2.67 -22.27 -1.32
C GLY A 32 -2.58 -20.80 -0.88
N ARG A 33 -1.84 -19.98 -1.65
CA ARG A 33 -1.97 -18.52 -1.50
C ARG A 33 -3.26 -18.08 -2.18
N ALA A 34 -4.13 -17.39 -1.45
CA ALA A 34 -5.27 -16.70 -2.04
C ALA A 34 -4.73 -15.65 -3.03
N ARG A 35 -4.83 -15.94 -4.32
CA ARG A 35 -4.53 -14.98 -5.39
C ARG A 35 -5.59 -13.89 -5.30
N ARG A 36 -5.21 -12.70 -4.83
CA ARG A 36 -6.11 -11.55 -4.85
C ARG A 36 -6.54 -11.32 -6.29
N GLN A 37 -7.84 -11.22 -6.54
CA GLN A 37 -8.38 -11.03 -7.89
C GLN A 37 -8.04 -9.64 -8.47
N HIS A 38 -7.53 -8.73 -7.64
CA HIS A 38 -6.98 -7.45 -8.02
C HIS A 38 -5.46 -7.45 -7.80
N GLN A 39 -4.70 -7.09 -8.84
CA GLN A 39 -3.27 -6.80 -8.72
C GLN A 39 -3.09 -5.50 -7.94
N ASP A 40 -2.95 -5.63 -6.63
CA ASP A 40 -2.46 -4.55 -5.78
C ASP A 40 -0.95 -4.35 -6.02
N TRP A 41 -0.44 -3.15 -5.77
CA TRP A 41 0.99 -2.84 -5.88
C TRP A 41 1.90 -3.68 -4.94
N LEU A 42 1.30 -4.45 -4.01
CA LEU A 42 1.96 -5.31 -3.03
C LEU A 42 2.12 -6.78 -3.47
N ASP A 43 1.63 -7.18 -4.65
CA ASP A 43 1.73 -8.56 -5.14
C ASP A 43 3.13 -8.91 -5.68
N ASP A 44 4.02 -7.91 -5.78
CA ASP A 44 5.41 -8.09 -6.23
C ASP A 44 6.27 -8.75 -5.13
N ASN A 45 7.03 -9.79 -5.51
CA ASN A 45 7.82 -10.64 -4.61
C ASN A 45 8.85 -9.86 -3.78
N ASP A 46 9.34 -8.74 -4.30
CA ASP A 46 10.35 -7.88 -3.66
C ASP A 46 9.81 -7.21 -2.38
N ALA A 47 8.51 -6.92 -2.31
CA ALA A 47 7.87 -6.37 -1.12
C ALA A 47 7.90 -7.37 0.06
N ASN A 48 7.76 -8.67 -0.22
CA ASN A 48 7.78 -9.71 0.81
C ASN A 48 9.19 -9.90 1.41
N ASN A 49 10.24 -9.81 0.60
CA ASN A 49 11.62 -9.92 1.08
C ASN A 49 12.00 -8.77 2.04
N LEU A 50 11.63 -7.53 1.66
CA LEU A 50 11.82 -6.33 2.49
C LEU A 50 11.11 -6.41 3.85
N LEU A 51 9.92 -7.00 3.87
CA LEU A 51 9.17 -7.23 5.11
C LEU A 51 9.84 -8.28 6.00
N THR A 52 10.40 -9.34 5.42
CA THR A 52 11.15 -10.37 6.15
C THR A 52 12.37 -9.79 6.85
N GLU A 53 13.18 -8.99 6.15
CA GLU A 53 14.37 -8.34 6.72
C GLU A 53 14.01 -7.40 7.88
N LYS A 54 12.97 -6.57 7.70
CA LYS A 54 12.45 -5.69 8.75
C LYS A 54 12.03 -6.46 10.00
N ASN A 55 11.34 -7.59 9.82
CA ASN A 55 10.85 -8.41 10.92
C ASN A 55 12.01 -9.09 11.68
N GLY A 56 13.07 -9.51 10.97
CA GLY A 56 14.29 -10.03 11.58
C GLY A 56 15.00 -9.00 12.46
N LEU A 57 15.16 -7.77 11.97
CA LEU A 57 15.76 -6.67 12.73
C LEU A 57 14.87 -6.19 13.88
N HIS A 58 13.55 -6.26 13.72
CA HIS A 58 12.62 -6.00 14.82
C HIS A 58 12.77 -7.00 15.95
N LYS A 59 12.90 -8.30 15.64
CA LYS A 59 13.17 -9.37 16.63
C LYS A 59 14.48 -9.09 17.36
N ALA A 60 15.56 -8.82 16.63
CA ALA A 60 16.86 -8.49 17.23
C ALA A 60 16.83 -7.23 18.13
N TYR A 61 16.05 -6.22 17.77
CA TYR A 61 15.82 -5.04 18.60
C TYR A 61 15.04 -5.36 19.88
N MET A 62 14.03 -6.23 19.80
CA MET A 62 13.25 -6.66 20.96
C MET A 62 14.05 -7.57 21.90
N ASP A 63 14.90 -8.43 21.36
CA ASP A 63 15.76 -9.33 22.14
C ASP A 63 16.90 -8.58 22.85
N LEU A 64 17.48 -7.57 22.18
CA LEU A 64 18.59 -6.79 22.72
C LEU A 64 18.42 -5.31 22.38
N ARG A 65 17.89 -4.54 23.34
CA ARG A 65 17.51 -3.13 23.18
C ARG A 65 18.71 -2.17 23.35
N THR A 66 19.69 -2.28 22.44
CA THR A 66 20.88 -1.40 22.39
C THR A 66 20.69 -0.27 21.37
N ASP A 67 21.52 0.78 21.47
CA ASP A 67 21.49 1.89 20.50
C ASP A 67 21.84 1.41 19.08
N ALA A 68 22.72 0.41 18.95
CA ALA A 68 23.09 -0.18 17.67
C ALA A 68 21.92 -0.91 17.00
N THR A 69 21.17 -1.75 17.74
CA THR A 69 20.02 -2.50 17.19
C THR A 69 18.85 -1.56 16.90
N LYS A 70 18.63 -0.56 17.75
CA LYS A 70 17.64 0.50 17.51
C LYS A 70 17.96 1.28 16.22
N ALA A 71 19.21 1.68 16.03
CA ALA A 71 19.64 2.39 14.83
C ALA A 71 19.54 1.51 13.57
N ALA A 72 19.89 0.23 13.65
CA ALA A 72 19.75 -0.72 12.55
C ALA A 72 18.27 -0.93 12.14
N PHE A 73 17.38 -1.12 13.11
CA PHE A 73 15.94 -1.24 12.87
C PHE A 73 15.37 0.04 12.23
N SER A 74 15.70 1.23 12.75
CA SER A 74 15.22 2.49 12.17
C SER A 74 15.68 2.67 10.72
N ARG A 75 16.95 2.38 10.41
CA ARG A 75 17.47 2.45 9.04
C ARG A 75 16.74 1.50 8.09
N CYS A 76 16.56 0.24 8.49
CA CYS A 76 15.80 -0.73 7.70
C CYS A 76 14.34 -0.30 7.53
N HIS A 77 13.71 0.20 8.59
CA HIS A 77 12.35 0.70 8.52
C HIS A 77 12.20 1.83 7.49
N HIS A 78 13.11 2.81 7.49
CA HIS A 78 13.10 3.88 6.48
C HIS A 78 13.33 3.36 5.06
N LEU A 79 14.27 2.44 4.86
CA LEU A 79 14.54 1.85 3.56
C LEU A 79 13.33 1.06 3.02
N VAL A 80 12.68 0.28 3.88
CA VAL A 80 11.48 -0.48 3.53
C VAL A 80 10.34 0.47 3.18
N GLN A 81 10.13 1.54 3.95
CA GLN A 81 9.13 2.55 3.62
C GLN A 81 9.42 3.21 2.27
N GLN A 82 10.66 3.64 2.03
CA GLN A 82 11.07 4.24 0.77
C GLN A 82 10.83 3.30 -0.41
N ARG A 83 11.29 2.04 -0.32
CA ARG A 83 11.10 1.04 -1.37
C ARG A 83 9.63 0.75 -1.64
N LEU A 84 8.81 0.67 -0.60
CA LEU A 84 7.37 0.49 -0.73
C LEU A 84 6.73 1.70 -1.45
N TRP A 85 7.18 2.92 -1.17
CA TRP A 85 6.74 4.11 -1.91
C TRP A 85 7.17 4.08 -3.37
N GLU A 86 8.43 3.77 -3.68
CA GLU A 86 8.93 3.63 -5.05
C GLU A 86 8.13 2.58 -5.85
N MET A 87 7.83 1.44 -5.23
CA MET A 87 7.02 0.38 -5.84
C MET A 87 5.59 0.84 -6.13
N LYS A 88 4.97 1.56 -5.18
CA LYS A 88 3.64 2.12 -5.33
C LYS A 88 3.62 3.16 -6.45
N ASP A 89 4.59 4.07 -6.49
CA ASP A 89 4.68 5.10 -7.52
C ASP A 89 4.88 4.49 -8.91
N ALA A 90 5.78 3.50 -9.03
CA ALA A 90 5.98 2.77 -10.28
C ALA A 90 4.71 2.03 -10.74
N TRP A 91 3.94 1.46 -9.80
CA TRP A 91 2.65 0.85 -10.12
C TRP A 91 1.63 1.90 -10.59
N VAL A 92 1.57 3.07 -9.94
CA VAL A 92 0.68 4.18 -10.33
C VAL A 92 1.02 4.66 -11.74
N VAL A 93 2.31 4.87 -12.05
CA VAL A 93 2.78 5.27 -13.39
C VAL A 93 2.33 4.24 -14.45
N ARG A 94 2.63 2.95 -14.25
CA ARG A 94 2.21 1.88 -15.19
C ARG A 94 0.70 1.83 -15.39
N LYS A 95 -0.09 2.08 -14.35
CA LYS A 95 -1.55 2.11 -14.44
C LYS A 95 -2.04 3.37 -15.17
N ALA A 96 -1.41 4.52 -14.96
CA ALA A 96 -1.72 5.77 -15.64
C ALA A 96 -1.46 5.65 -17.15
N GLU A 97 -0.30 5.12 -17.56
CA GLU A 97 0.03 4.85 -18.96
C GLU A 97 -0.99 3.93 -19.63
N LYS A 98 -1.40 2.87 -18.93
CA LYS A 98 -2.43 1.94 -19.43
C LYS A 98 -3.80 2.63 -19.62
N ILE A 99 -4.16 3.52 -18.71
CA ILE A 99 -5.40 4.32 -18.80
C ILE A 99 -5.31 5.32 -19.94
N GLN A 100 -4.18 5.99 -20.09
CA GLN A 100 -3.91 6.90 -21.19
C GLN A 100 -4.05 6.18 -22.55
N GLY A 101 -3.48 4.98 -22.70
CA GLY A 101 -3.67 4.18 -23.91
C GLY A 101 -5.13 3.82 -24.21
N TYR A 102 -6.00 3.72 -23.20
CA TYR A 102 -7.45 3.56 -23.43
C TYR A 102 -8.14 4.85 -23.87
N ALA A 103 -7.68 6.00 -23.39
CA ALA A 103 -8.17 7.30 -23.82
C ALA A 103 -7.78 7.60 -25.28
N GLU A 104 -6.52 7.32 -25.64
CA GLU A 104 -5.98 7.52 -26.99
C GLU A 104 -6.67 6.62 -28.02
N CYS A 105 -7.02 5.38 -27.65
CA CYS A 105 -7.79 4.47 -28.51
C CYS A 105 -9.31 4.75 -28.52
N ASN A 106 -9.79 5.83 -27.87
CA ASN A 106 -11.20 6.22 -27.74
C ASN A 106 -12.12 5.12 -27.17
N VAL A 107 -11.58 4.16 -26.41
CA VAL A 107 -12.37 3.05 -25.83
C VAL A 107 -12.85 3.44 -24.43
N MET A 108 -13.75 4.43 -24.37
CA MET A 108 -14.22 5.06 -23.13
C MET A 108 -14.78 4.08 -22.09
N LYS A 109 -15.41 2.98 -22.52
CA LYS A 109 -15.93 1.94 -21.62
C LYS A 109 -14.82 1.24 -20.82
N ILE A 110 -13.66 1.01 -21.44
CA ILE A 110 -12.52 0.36 -20.77
C ILE A 110 -11.76 1.37 -19.92
N PHE A 111 -11.65 2.63 -20.39
CA PHE A 111 -11.10 3.75 -19.62
C PHE A 111 -11.82 3.94 -18.27
N PHE A 112 -13.15 4.08 -18.28
CA PHE A 112 -13.93 4.24 -17.04
C PHE A 112 -13.85 3.00 -16.13
N LYS A 113 -13.80 1.79 -16.71
CA LYS A 113 -13.62 0.55 -15.93
C LYS A 113 -12.25 0.50 -15.25
N ALA A 114 -11.20 0.95 -15.93
CA ALA A 114 -9.84 0.98 -15.39
C ALA A 114 -9.68 2.04 -14.28
N ILE A 115 -10.23 3.25 -14.47
CA ILE A 115 -10.26 4.29 -13.43
C ILE A 115 -10.98 3.78 -12.19
N LYS A 116 -12.13 3.13 -12.38
CA LYS A 116 -12.91 2.57 -11.26
C LYS A 116 -12.10 1.55 -10.45
N VAL A 117 -11.30 0.69 -11.11
CA VAL A 117 -10.42 -0.26 -10.43
C VAL A 117 -9.34 0.42 -9.58
N ILE A 118 -8.83 1.57 -10.00
CA ILE A 118 -7.85 2.35 -9.22
C ILE A 118 -8.52 3.07 -8.06
N CYS A 119 -9.64 3.75 -8.33
CA CYS A 119 -10.37 4.53 -7.32
C CYS A 119 -11.06 3.65 -6.27
N ASP A 120 -11.50 2.44 -6.63
CA ASP A 120 -12.11 1.50 -5.69
C ASP A 120 -11.08 0.95 -4.65
N HIS A 121 -9.77 1.14 -4.88
CA HIS A 121 -8.71 0.85 -3.91
C HIS A 121 -8.31 2.08 -3.07
N CYS A 122 -8.78 3.28 -3.42
CA CYS A 122 -8.64 4.46 -2.56
C CYS A 122 -9.79 4.42 -1.54
N THR A 123 -9.47 4.37 -0.25
CA THR A 123 -10.48 4.47 0.82
C THR A 123 -11.34 5.70 0.55
N LYS A 124 -12.62 5.49 0.25
CA LYS A 124 -13.63 6.54 0.13
C LYS A 124 -13.80 7.20 1.50
N VAL A 125 -12.87 8.08 1.85
CA VAL A 125 -13.16 9.13 2.80
C VAL A 125 -14.14 10.02 2.05
N ASN A 126 -15.41 9.95 2.43
CA ASN A 126 -16.38 10.96 2.05
C ASN A 126 -15.92 12.26 2.72
N ALA A 127 -14.96 12.94 2.09
CA ALA A 127 -14.50 14.23 2.53
C ALA A 127 -15.60 15.25 2.15
N PRO A 128 -16.09 16.05 3.11
CA PRO A 128 -16.94 17.16 2.77
C PRO A 128 -16.24 18.07 1.76
N LEU A 129 -16.84 18.27 0.58
CA LEU A 129 -16.26 19.15 -0.43
C LEU A 129 -16.52 20.61 -0.05
N LEU A 130 -15.48 21.42 -0.10
CA LEU A 130 -15.60 22.87 0.06
C LEU A 130 -15.93 23.55 -1.27
N SER A 131 -16.65 24.67 -1.17
CA SER A 131 -16.85 25.65 -2.25
C SER A 131 -15.51 26.18 -2.79
N THR A 132 -15.53 26.86 -3.93
CA THR A 132 -14.36 27.44 -4.61
C THR A 132 -13.55 28.39 -3.75
N ASP A 133 -14.23 29.13 -2.89
CA ASP A 133 -13.68 30.07 -1.93
C ASP A 133 -13.26 29.42 -0.60
N GLY A 134 -13.49 28.11 -0.43
CA GLY A 134 -13.11 27.35 0.76
C GLY A 134 -13.98 27.60 2.00
N THR A 135 -15.01 28.45 1.91
CA THR A 135 -15.77 28.91 3.08
C THR A 135 -16.96 28.02 3.44
N THR A 136 -17.56 27.39 2.43
CA THR A 136 -18.84 26.69 2.57
C THR A 136 -18.69 25.21 2.26
N LEU A 137 -19.19 24.36 3.16
CA LEU A 137 -19.22 22.92 3.00
C LEU A 137 -20.44 22.52 2.17
N LEU A 138 -20.18 21.91 1.02
CA LEU A 138 -21.21 21.52 0.06
C LEU A 138 -21.84 20.21 0.52
N THR A 139 -23.09 20.29 0.99
CA THR A 139 -23.88 19.13 1.43
C THR A 139 -24.87 18.67 0.38
N GLU A 140 -25.29 19.56 -0.53
CA GLU A 140 -26.22 19.25 -1.60
C GLU A 140 -25.52 18.53 -2.77
N LYS A 141 -26.12 17.43 -3.23
CA LYS A 141 -25.59 16.61 -4.33
C LYS A 141 -25.39 17.39 -5.63
N SER A 142 -26.29 18.32 -5.96
CA SER A 142 -26.21 19.20 -7.14
C SER A 142 -24.99 20.12 -7.07
N GLN A 143 -24.75 20.71 -5.90
CA GLN A 143 -23.61 21.61 -5.65
C GLN A 143 -22.29 20.84 -5.68
N ILE A 144 -22.25 19.65 -5.08
CA ILE A 144 -21.09 18.75 -5.14
C ILE A 144 -20.76 18.38 -6.59
N LEU A 145 -21.76 17.97 -7.40
CA LEU A 145 -21.55 17.62 -8.80
C LEU A 145 -21.06 18.82 -9.63
N LYS A 146 -21.63 20.00 -9.40
CA LYS A 146 -21.17 21.24 -10.04
C LYS A 146 -19.72 21.56 -9.68
N ARG A 147 -19.35 21.42 -8.41
CA ARG A 147 -17.99 21.64 -7.92
C ARG A 147 -16.99 20.64 -8.51
N TRP A 148 -17.37 19.38 -8.64
CA TRP A 148 -16.56 18.38 -9.34
C TRP A 148 -16.37 18.74 -10.82
N ALA A 149 -17.42 19.20 -11.51
CA ALA A 149 -17.32 19.63 -12.91
C ALA A 149 -16.38 20.83 -13.08
N GLU A 150 -16.41 21.80 -12.17
CA GLU A 150 -15.46 22.93 -12.15
C GLU A 150 -14.02 22.46 -11.91
N HIS A 151 -13.80 21.58 -10.92
CA HIS A 151 -12.49 21.05 -10.59
C HIS A 151 -11.87 20.25 -11.75
N PHE A 152 -12.64 19.32 -12.33
CA PHE A 152 -12.15 18.54 -13.46
C PHE A 152 -11.89 19.41 -14.68
N ARG A 153 -12.73 20.42 -14.95
CA ARG A 153 -12.49 21.38 -16.04
C ARG A 153 -11.16 22.12 -15.83
N SER A 154 -10.89 22.59 -14.62
CA SER A 154 -9.60 23.23 -14.32
C SER A 154 -8.41 22.28 -14.48
N VAL A 155 -8.55 21.01 -14.11
CA VAL A 155 -7.47 20.01 -14.20
C VAL A 155 -7.21 19.60 -15.66
N PHE A 156 -8.25 19.46 -16.47
CA PHE A 156 -8.14 19.01 -17.87
C PHE A 156 -7.92 20.16 -18.87
N ASP A 157 -8.40 21.38 -18.58
CA ASP A 157 -8.23 22.56 -19.44
C ASP A 157 -6.98 23.38 -19.06
N CYS A 158 -6.11 22.87 -18.18
CA CYS A 158 -4.74 23.36 -18.04
C CYS A 158 -3.98 23.06 -19.35
N SER A 159 -4.23 23.88 -20.38
CA SER A 159 -3.34 24.07 -21.50
C SER A 159 -1.97 24.37 -20.91
N SER A 160 -1.03 23.44 -21.08
CA SER A 160 0.36 23.69 -20.74
C SER A 160 0.81 24.81 -21.66
N ALA A 161 0.78 26.05 -21.16
CA ALA A 161 1.57 27.12 -21.72
C ALA A 161 3.03 26.75 -21.47
N ILE A 162 3.56 25.87 -22.32
CA ILE A 162 4.99 25.76 -22.53
C ILE A 162 5.39 27.16 -23.00
N SER A 163 6.00 27.92 -22.10
CA SER A 163 6.53 29.23 -22.44
C SER A 163 7.58 29.05 -23.54
N ASP A 164 7.45 29.76 -24.65
CA ASP A 164 8.43 29.78 -25.75
C ASP A 164 9.84 30.20 -25.27
N SER A 165 9.97 30.73 -24.05
CA SER A 165 11.25 31.05 -23.40
C SER A 165 12.08 29.83 -22.97
N ALA A 166 11.59 28.60 -23.15
CA ALA A 166 12.33 27.37 -22.84
C ALA A 166 13.04 26.75 -24.06
N ILE A 167 12.97 27.40 -25.23
CA ILE A 167 13.58 26.94 -26.50
C ILE A 167 14.76 27.85 -26.93
N ASP A 168 15.30 28.68 -26.03
CA ASP A 168 16.55 29.43 -26.27
C ASP A 168 17.74 28.77 -25.53
#